data_AF-A0A972NEM9-F1
#
_entry.id   AF-A0A972NEM9-F1
#
_cell.length_a   1.000
_cell.length_b   1.000
_cell.length_c   1.000
_cell.angle_alpha   90.00
_cell.angle_beta   90.00
_cell.angle_gamma   90.00
#
_symmetry.space_group_name_H-M   'P 1'
#
loop_
_entity.id
_entity.type
_entity.pdbx_description
1 polymer ?
#
loop_
_entity_poly.entity_id
_entity_poly.type
_entity_poly.pdbx_seq_one_letter_code
_entity_poly.pdbx_strand_id
1 'polypeptide(L)'
;MEKVDKLKTLKKMLVYDRLLRFTIDLLTGIREELKADVEETRLLAEALLSGEDRRKVEEFLLKIEELFLLKTDEVLDHVYDEYEVFNFDVTFLSAIPEEIERELERLALVDTLNTQLQLLIDVLDEAFCLLPSDDERLRTVLTPFSVYRELLLHAQEFNKKFASL
;
A
#
# COMPACT_ATOMS: atom_id res chain seq x y z
N MET A 1 15.60 21.71 -27.36
CA MET A 1 15.20 20.29 -27.32
C MET A 1 15.96 19.57 -26.22
N GLU A 2 17.27 19.33 -26.35
CA GLU A 2 18.07 18.55 -25.37
C GLU A 2 17.94 18.99 -23.88
N LYS A 3 17.89 20.30 -23.59
CA LYS A 3 17.69 20.81 -22.22
C LYS A 3 16.27 20.56 -21.68
N VAL A 4 15.26 20.51 -22.55
CA VAL A 4 13.86 20.26 -22.19
C VAL A 4 13.67 18.77 -21.88
N ASP A 5 14.31 17.90 -22.65
CA ASP A 5 14.24 16.45 -22.46
C ASP A 5 14.95 16.05 -21.14
N LYS A 6 16.16 16.57 -20.88
CA LYS A 6 16.86 16.35 -19.60
C LYS A 6 16.06 16.82 -18.37
N LEU A 7 15.33 17.93 -18.50
CA LEU A 7 14.46 18.42 -17.41
C LEU A 7 13.27 17.49 -17.18
N LYS A 8 12.69 16.92 -18.24
CA LYS A 8 11.58 15.95 -18.14
C LYS A 8 12.07 14.68 -17.43
N THR A 9 13.20 14.10 -17.86
CA THR A 9 13.80 12.93 -17.22
C THR A 9 14.08 13.18 -15.74
N LEU A 10 14.68 14.34 -15.41
CA LEU A 10 14.95 14.72 -14.02
C LEU A 10 13.66 14.79 -13.18
N LYS A 11 12.59 15.41 -13.70
CA LYS A 11 11.30 15.46 -13.00
C LYS A 11 10.76 14.06 -12.72
N LYS A 12 10.80 13.18 -13.72
CA LYS A 12 10.30 11.80 -13.59
C LYS A 12 11.09 11.02 -12.55
N MET A 13 12.42 11.10 -12.57
CA MET A 13 13.28 10.48 -11.56
C MET A 13 12.95 10.94 -10.13
N LEU A 14 12.84 12.26 -9.93
CA LEU A 14 12.55 12.82 -8.61
C LEU A 14 11.17 12.41 -8.09
N VAL A 15 10.19 12.32 -8.99
CA VAL A 15 8.85 11.83 -8.65
C VAL A 15 8.91 10.35 -8.29
N TYR A 16 9.57 9.52 -9.09
CA TYR A 16 9.67 8.08 -8.86
C TYR A 16 10.33 7.75 -7.52
N ASP A 17 11.47 8.39 -7.19
CA ASP A 17 12.11 8.24 -5.86
C ASP A 17 11.13 8.57 -4.73
N ARG A 18 10.31 9.63 -4.89
CA ARG A 18 9.34 10.03 -3.88
C ARG A 18 8.16 9.07 -3.76
N LEU A 19 7.66 8.54 -4.86
CA LEU A 19 6.56 7.56 -4.84
C LEU A 19 6.99 6.24 -4.19
N LEU A 20 8.20 5.76 -4.52
CA LEU A 20 8.78 4.55 -3.92
C LEU A 20 8.95 4.71 -2.41
N ARG A 21 9.63 5.78 -1.97
CA ARG A 21 9.83 6.06 -0.54
C ARG A 21 8.50 6.22 0.20
N PHE A 22 7.57 6.99 -0.36
CA PHE A 22 6.24 7.17 0.24
C PHE A 22 5.51 5.83 0.43
N THR A 23 5.57 4.96 -0.58
CA THR A 23 4.91 3.64 -0.52
C THR A 23 5.57 2.74 0.52
N ILE A 24 6.91 2.71 0.57
CA ILE A 24 7.68 1.99 1.59
C ILE A 24 7.30 2.46 2.99
N ASP A 25 7.31 3.78 3.23
CA ASP A 25 7.00 4.37 4.54
C ASP A 25 5.56 4.05 4.96
N LEU A 26 4.60 4.16 4.04
CA LEU A 26 3.19 3.82 4.29
C LEU A 26 3.02 2.36 4.70
N LEU A 27 3.57 1.44 3.90
CA LEU A 27 3.43 -0.01 4.14
C LEU A 27 4.15 -0.43 5.41
N THR A 28 5.32 0.15 5.69
CA THR A 28 6.04 -0.08 6.95
C THR A 28 5.20 0.39 8.14
N GLY A 29 4.58 1.57 8.06
CA GLY A 29 3.71 2.08 9.12
C GLY A 29 2.50 1.17 9.37
N ILE A 30 1.80 0.76 8.32
CA ILE A 30 0.67 -0.19 8.42
C ILE A 30 1.13 -1.49 9.09
N ARG A 31 2.25 -2.06 8.64
CA ARG A 31 2.80 -3.31 9.18
C ARG A 31 3.15 -3.22 10.66
N GLU A 32 3.74 -2.11 11.10
CA GLU A 32 4.16 -1.90 12.49
C GLU A 32 2.96 -1.75 13.44
N GLU A 33 1.89 -1.10 13.00
CA GLU A 33 0.67 -0.87 13.80
C GLU A 33 -0.27 -2.08 13.81
N LEU A 34 -0.28 -2.88 12.74
CA LEU A 34 -1.28 -3.93 12.50
C LEU A 34 -1.45 -4.89 13.69
N LYS A 35 -0.34 -5.32 14.29
CA LYS A 35 -0.38 -6.27 15.42
C LYS A 35 -1.04 -5.66 16.65
N ALA A 36 -0.72 -4.40 16.95
CA ALA A 36 -1.31 -3.69 18.08
C ALA A 36 -2.81 -3.49 17.86
N ASP A 37 -3.22 -3.10 16.65
CA ASP A 37 -4.63 -2.91 16.30
C ASP A 37 -5.43 -4.20 16.38
N VAL A 38 -4.86 -5.33 15.97
CA VAL A 38 -5.50 -6.64 16.13
C VAL A 38 -5.70 -6.99 17.60
N GLU A 39 -4.68 -6.81 18.43
CA GLU A 39 -4.75 -7.10 19.86
C GLU A 39 -5.76 -6.19 20.57
N GLU A 40 -5.75 -4.89 20.28
CA GLU A 40 -6.70 -3.93 20.84
C GLU A 40 -8.14 -4.22 20.38
N THR A 41 -8.34 -4.46 19.09
CA THR A 41 -9.66 -4.80 18.55
C THR A 41 -10.21 -6.08 19.18
N ARG A 42 -9.35 -7.09 19.40
CA ARG A 42 -9.72 -8.32 20.09
C ARG A 42 -10.24 -8.00 21.49
N LEU A 43 -9.49 -7.24 22.29
CA LEU A 43 -9.89 -6.82 23.64
C LEU A 43 -11.22 -6.05 23.65
N LEU A 44 -11.40 -5.12 22.70
CA LEU A 44 -12.65 -4.36 22.56
C LEU A 44 -13.84 -5.26 22.21
N ALA A 45 -13.64 -6.22 21.30
CA ALA A 45 -14.66 -7.19 20.95
C ALA A 45 -15.06 -8.09 22.13
N GLU A 46 -14.10 -8.51 22.95
CA GLU A 46 -14.38 -9.29 24.16
C GLU A 46 -15.20 -8.51 25.19
N ALA A 47 -14.93 -7.21 25.33
CA ALA A 47 -15.58 -6.37 26.32
C ALA A 47 -16.96 -5.85 25.87
N LEU A 48 -17.14 -5.58 24.58
CA LEU A 48 -18.29 -4.82 24.05
C LEU A 48 -19.25 -5.64 23.18
N LEU A 49 -18.83 -6.81 22.69
CA LEU A 49 -19.64 -7.65 21.80
C LEU A 49 -19.98 -8.98 22.46
N SER A 50 -21.02 -9.63 21.94
CA SER A 50 -21.47 -10.94 22.45
C SER A 50 -22.06 -11.80 21.35
N GLY A 51 -22.03 -13.12 21.55
CA GLY A 51 -22.64 -14.07 20.62
C GLY A 51 -22.03 -14.01 19.22
N GLU A 52 -22.88 -13.79 18.23
CA GLU A 52 -22.51 -13.84 16.82
C GLU A 52 -21.56 -12.72 16.39
N ASP A 53 -21.73 -11.51 16.92
CA ASP A 53 -20.94 -10.34 16.53
C ASP A 53 -19.48 -10.49 16.95
N ARG A 54 -19.25 -10.99 18.17
CA ARG A 54 -17.90 -11.31 18.66
C ARG A 54 -17.22 -12.33 17.74
N ARG A 55 -17.93 -13.40 17.38
CA ARG A 55 -17.41 -14.44 16.49
C ARG A 55 -17.03 -13.88 15.11
N LYS A 56 -17.84 -12.99 14.54
CA LYS A 56 -17.55 -12.32 13.26
C LYS A 56 -16.28 -11.46 13.33
N VAL A 57 -16.09 -10.73 14.44
CA VAL A 57 -14.85 -9.96 14.63
C VAL A 57 -13.65 -10.90 14.78
N GLU A 58 -13.77 -11.99 15.52
CA GLU A 58 -12.68 -12.99 15.64
C GLU A 58 -12.32 -13.60 14.28
N GLU A 59 -13.31 -13.98 13.45
CA GLU A 59 -13.09 -14.46 12.09
C GLU A 59 -12.43 -13.40 11.19
N PHE A 60 -12.86 -12.14 11.29
CA PHE A 60 -12.24 -11.02 10.58
C PHE A 60 -10.77 -10.85 10.98
N LEU A 61 -10.48 -10.82 12.28
CA LEU A 61 -9.12 -10.60 12.80
C LEU A 61 -8.17 -11.73 12.40
N LEU A 62 -8.63 -12.98 12.38
CA LEU A 62 -7.84 -14.11 11.88
C LEU A 62 -7.43 -13.90 10.41
N LYS A 63 -8.36 -13.44 9.56
CA LYS A 63 -8.06 -13.14 8.17
C LYS A 63 -7.05 -12.00 8.01
N ILE A 64 -7.13 -10.99 8.87
CA ILE A 64 -6.14 -9.91 8.90
C ILE A 64 -4.75 -10.43 9.29
N GLU A 65 -4.66 -11.20 10.37
CA GLU A 65 -3.39 -11.76 10.87
C GLU A 65 -2.74 -12.71 9.85
N GLU A 66 -3.53 -13.56 9.19
CA GLU A 66 -3.00 -14.58 8.26
C GLU A 66 -2.73 -14.02 6.87
N LEU A 67 -3.67 -13.24 6.32
CA LEU A 67 -3.64 -12.87 4.90
C LEU A 67 -3.15 -11.45 4.67
N PHE A 68 -3.67 -10.48 5.43
CA PHE A 68 -3.32 -9.07 5.22
C PHE A 68 -1.88 -8.76 5.64
N LEU A 69 -1.43 -9.28 6.79
CA LEU A 69 -0.05 -9.15 7.22
C LEU A 69 0.92 -9.77 6.21
N LEU A 70 0.69 -11.02 5.82
CA LEU A 70 1.52 -11.72 4.84
C LEU A 70 1.59 -10.95 3.52
N LYS A 71 0.43 -10.50 3.01
CA LYS A 71 0.39 -9.75 1.75
C LYS A 71 1.10 -8.40 1.88
N THR A 72 1.03 -7.75 3.03
CA THR A 72 1.74 -6.50 3.30
C THR A 72 3.25 -6.71 3.24
N ASP A 73 3.76 -7.78 3.85
CA ASP A 73 5.19 -8.15 3.77
C ASP A 73 5.62 -8.43 2.32
N GLU A 74 4.85 -9.23 1.58
CA GLU A 74 5.15 -9.55 0.16
C GLU A 74 5.16 -8.30 -0.74
N VAL A 75 4.18 -7.40 -0.54
CA VAL A 75 4.09 -6.16 -1.29
C VAL A 75 5.24 -5.22 -0.92
N LEU A 76 5.60 -5.14 0.36
CA LEU A 76 6.72 -4.32 0.83
C LEU A 76 8.04 -4.80 0.22
N ASP A 77 8.31 -6.12 0.23
CA ASP A 77 9.50 -6.72 -0.39
C ASP A 77 9.56 -6.39 -1.88
N HIS A 78 8.44 -6.53 -2.60
CA HIS A 78 8.38 -6.18 -4.02
C HIS A 78 8.68 -4.69 -4.28
N VAL A 79 8.16 -3.78 -3.44
CA VAL A 79 8.43 -2.35 -3.59
C VAL A 79 9.91 -2.03 -3.27
N TYR A 80 10.52 -2.75 -2.33
CA TYR A 80 11.96 -2.64 -2.09
C TYR A 80 12.78 -3.10 -3.30
N ASP A 81 12.43 -4.23 -3.93
CA ASP A 81 13.08 -4.72 -5.14
C ASP A 81 13.01 -3.68 -6.27
N GLU A 82 11.83 -3.10 -6.51
CA GLU A 82 11.66 -2.03 -7.50
C GLU A 82 12.50 -0.79 -7.16
N TYR A 83 12.65 -0.48 -5.87
CA TYR A 83 13.50 0.63 -5.44
C TYR A 83 14.99 0.35 -5.65
N GLU A 84 15.44 -0.88 -5.43
CA GLU A 84 16.81 -1.30 -5.72
C GLU A 84 17.12 -1.21 -7.21
N VAL A 85 16.22 -1.71 -8.07
CA VAL A 85 16.34 -1.62 -9.54
C VAL A 85 16.41 -0.16 -9.98
N PHE A 86 15.50 0.68 -9.50
CA PHE A 86 15.50 2.11 -9.79
C PHE A 86 16.84 2.78 -9.41
N ASN A 87 17.34 2.53 -8.20
CA ASN A 87 18.61 3.10 -7.74
C ASN A 87 19.81 2.60 -8.55
N PHE A 88 19.80 1.32 -8.93
CA PHE A 88 20.81 0.72 -9.80
C PHE A 88 20.83 1.44 -11.16
N ASP A 89 19.70 1.52 -11.84
CA ASP A 89 19.60 2.14 -13.17
C ASP A 89 20.04 3.60 -13.16
N VAL A 90 19.57 4.37 -12.16
CA VAL A 90 19.97 5.78 -12.00
C VAL A 90 21.49 5.91 -11.80
N THR A 91 22.10 5.04 -11.01
CA THR A 91 23.53 5.10 -10.71
C THR A 91 24.36 4.73 -11.94
N PHE A 92 24.04 3.61 -12.58
CA PHE A 92 24.82 3.05 -13.68
C PHE A 92 24.63 3.81 -15.00
N LEU A 93 23.43 4.34 -15.25
CA LEU A 93 23.09 5.06 -16.48
C LEU A 93 23.22 6.58 -16.32
N SER A 94 23.75 7.08 -15.20
CA SER A 94 23.88 8.51 -14.90
C SER A 94 24.58 9.34 -16.00
N ALA A 95 25.44 8.71 -16.80
CA ALA A 95 26.13 9.34 -17.93
C ALA A 95 25.35 9.30 -19.26
N ILE A 96 24.22 8.59 -19.33
CA ILE A 96 23.44 8.32 -20.55
C ILE A 96 21.94 8.61 -20.28
N PRO A 97 21.51 9.88 -20.31
CA PRO A 97 20.15 10.29 -19.96
C PRO A 97 19.05 9.61 -20.79
N GLU A 98 19.32 9.31 -22.06
CA GLU A 98 18.36 8.65 -22.95
C GLU A 98 18.05 7.22 -22.49
N GLU A 99 19.04 6.52 -21.91
CA GLU A 99 18.85 5.17 -21.40
C GLU A 99 18.13 5.18 -20.05
N ILE A 100 18.39 6.20 -19.20
CA ILE A 100 17.59 6.44 -17.99
C ILE A 100 16.11 6.62 -18.35
N GLU A 101 15.79 7.46 -19.35
CA GLU A 101 14.39 7.69 -19.72
C GLU A 101 13.69 6.40 -20.13
N ARG A 102 14.38 5.52 -20.89
CA ARG A 102 13.85 4.21 -21.30
C ARG A 102 13.59 3.29 -20.13
N GLU A 103 14.53 3.16 -19.18
CA GLU A 103 14.33 2.30 -18.01
C GLU A 103 13.21 2.83 -17.12
N LEU A 104 13.09 4.16 -16.94
CA LEU A 104 11.97 4.76 -16.21
C LEU A 104 10.60 4.53 -16.87
N GLU A 105 10.55 4.50 -18.21
CA GLU A 105 9.33 4.14 -18.94
C GLU A 105 9.01 2.65 -18.78
N ARG A 106 10.01 1.78 -18.86
CA ARG A 106 9.85 0.33 -18.68
C ARG A 106 9.40 -0.06 -17.28
N LEU A 107 9.88 0.63 -16.24
CA LEU A 107 9.51 0.34 -14.86
C LEU A 107 7.99 0.52 -14.61
N ALA A 108 7.32 1.36 -15.42
CA ALA A 108 5.88 1.64 -15.30
C ALA A 108 5.42 1.89 -13.85
N LEU A 109 6.26 2.60 -13.07
CA LEU A 109 6.24 2.59 -11.60
C LEU A 109 4.86 2.85 -11.00
N VAL A 110 4.15 3.86 -11.53
CA VAL A 110 2.84 4.26 -11.00
C VAL A 110 1.82 3.12 -11.08
N ASP A 111 1.81 2.39 -12.20
CA ASP A 111 0.91 1.26 -12.40
C ASP A 111 1.33 0.07 -11.54
N THR A 112 2.64 -0.19 -11.45
CA THR A 112 3.21 -1.23 -10.59
C THR A 112 2.82 -1.00 -9.12
N LEU A 113 3.12 0.17 -8.56
CA LEU A 113 2.78 0.51 -7.18
C LEU A 113 1.27 0.43 -6.93
N ASN A 114 0.44 0.96 -7.83
CA ASN A 114 -1.01 0.93 -7.66
C ASN A 114 -1.58 -0.48 -7.73
N THR A 115 -1.01 -1.35 -8.56
CA THR A 115 -1.40 -2.77 -8.62
C THR A 115 -1.11 -3.45 -7.28
N GLN A 116 0.06 -3.21 -6.70
CA GLN A 116 0.42 -3.78 -5.40
C GLN A 116 -0.47 -3.27 -4.27
N LEU A 117 -0.74 -1.96 -4.24
CA LEU A 117 -1.68 -1.38 -3.28
C LEU A 117 -3.10 -1.94 -3.46
N GLN A 118 -3.51 -2.24 -4.70
CA GLN A 118 -4.82 -2.85 -4.97
C GLN A 118 -4.93 -4.24 -4.34
N LEU A 119 -3.87 -5.06 -4.39
CA LEU A 119 -3.87 -6.38 -3.77
C LEU A 119 -4.18 -6.30 -2.27
N LEU A 120 -3.63 -5.31 -1.58
CA LEU A 120 -3.90 -5.08 -0.15
C LEU A 120 -5.33 -4.62 0.10
N ILE A 121 -5.85 -3.72 -0.74
CA ILE A 121 -7.24 -3.27 -0.68
C ILE A 121 -8.19 -4.44 -0.89
N ASP A 122 -7.93 -5.31 -1.87
CA ASP A 122 -8.77 -6.46 -2.18
C ASP A 122 -8.82 -7.45 -1.01
N VAL A 123 -7.68 -7.67 -0.32
CA VAL A 123 -7.64 -8.51 0.89
C VAL A 123 -8.49 -7.92 2.01
N LEU A 124 -8.42 -6.60 2.24
CA LEU A 124 -9.26 -5.92 3.23
C LEU A 124 -10.74 -6.01 2.85
N ASP A 125 -11.08 -5.74 1.59
CA ASP A 125 -12.46 -5.81 1.09
C ASP A 125 -13.03 -7.21 1.23
N GLU A 126 -12.24 -8.24 0.96
CA GLU A 126 -12.63 -9.63 1.15
C GLU A 126 -12.82 -9.97 2.65
N ALA A 127 -12.08 -9.33 3.56
CA ALA A 127 -12.31 -9.48 4.99
C ALA A 127 -13.59 -8.76 5.44
N PHE A 128 -13.83 -7.54 4.95
CA PHE A 128 -15.05 -6.79 5.24
C PHE A 128 -16.33 -7.45 4.70
N CYS A 129 -16.25 -8.22 3.60
CA CYS A 129 -17.38 -8.98 3.06
C CYS A 129 -18.01 -9.97 4.06
N LEU A 130 -17.28 -10.37 5.12
CA LEU A 130 -17.78 -11.27 6.17
C LEU A 130 -18.79 -10.59 7.11
N LEU A 131 -18.98 -9.27 6.99
CA LEU A 131 -19.71 -8.46 7.96
C LEU A 131 -21.01 -7.89 7.36
N PRO A 132 -22.12 -7.84 8.13
CA PRO A 132 -23.33 -7.15 7.72
C PRO A 132 -23.06 -5.64 7.57
N SER A 133 -23.49 -5.04 6.46
CA SER A 133 -23.31 -3.61 6.17
C SER A 133 -24.00 -2.68 7.19
N ASP A 134 -25.02 -3.19 7.87
CA ASP A 134 -25.96 -2.40 8.67
C ASP A 134 -25.65 -2.44 10.18
N ASP A 135 -24.59 -3.14 10.61
CA ASP A 135 -24.21 -3.22 12.02
C ASP A 135 -23.18 -2.13 12.40
N GLU A 136 -23.68 -1.05 13.00
CA GLU A 136 -22.87 0.09 13.44
C GLU A 136 -21.83 -0.29 14.51
N ARG A 137 -22.11 -1.29 15.37
CA ARG A 137 -21.18 -1.70 16.43
C ARG A 137 -19.98 -2.43 15.85
N LEU A 138 -20.22 -3.36 14.93
CA LEU A 138 -19.15 -4.08 14.22
C LEU A 138 -18.27 -3.10 13.45
N ARG A 139 -18.87 -2.16 12.72
CA ARG A 139 -18.13 -1.12 11.99
C ARG A 139 -17.26 -0.27 12.91
N THR A 140 -17.79 0.11 14.07
CA THR A 140 -17.07 0.95 15.04
C THR A 140 -15.83 0.22 15.57
N VAL A 141 -15.96 -1.04 15.97
CA VAL A 141 -14.84 -1.84 16.50
C VAL A 141 -13.76 -2.07 15.44
N LEU A 142 -14.15 -2.14 14.16
CA LEU A 142 -13.25 -2.39 13.03
C LEU A 142 -12.76 -1.12 12.31
N THR A 143 -12.94 0.04 12.94
CA THR A 143 -12.49 1.34 12.40
C THR A 143 -11.01 1.34 12.00
N PRO A 144 -10.05 0.80 12.79
CA PRO A 144 -8.63 0.84 12.41
C PRO A 144 -8.35 0.23 11.02
N PHE A 145 -8.96 -0.92 10.72
CA PHE A 145 -8.79 -1.59 9.43
C PHE A 145 -9.47 -0.83 8.27
N SER A 146 -10.55 -0.10 8.57
CA SER A 146 -11.19 0.79 7.59
C SER A 146 -10.28 1.97 7.25
N VAL A 147 -9.53 2.48 8.24
CA VAL A 147 -8.54 3.53 8.04
C VAL A 147 -7.39 3.03 7.16
N TYR A 148 -6.87 1.82 7.36
CA TYR A 148 -5.85 1.25 6.45
C TYR A 148 -6.32 1.19 5.01
N ARG A 149 -7.55 0.73 4.78
CA ARG A 149 -8.16 0.71 3.46
C ARG A 149 -8.20 2.11 2.84
N GLU A 150 -8.62 3.11 3.61
CA GLU A 150 -8.67 4.50 3.16
C GLU A 150 -7.27 5.05 2.85
N LEU A 151 -6.28 4.78 3.68
CA LEU A 151 -4.88 5.17 3.44
C LEU A 151 -4.34 4.58 2.13
N LEU A 152 -4.60 3.30 1.86
CA LEU A 152 -4.18 2.63 0.63
C LEU A 152 -4.86 3.23 -0.61
N LEU A 153 -6.17 3.53 -0.54
CA LEU A 153 -6.90 4.20 -1.62
C LEU A 153 -6.35 5.61 -1.87
N HIS A 154 -6.09 6.36 -0.80
CA HIS A 154 -5.48 7.69 -0.90
C HIS A 154 -4.09 7.64 -1.53
N ALA A 155 -3.30 6.62 -1.22
CA ALA A 155 -1.99 6.40 -1.84
C ALA A 155 -2.11 6.13 -3.35
N GLN A 156 -3.05 5.28 -3.77
CA GLN A 156 -3.31 5.05 -5.21
C GLN A 156 -3.72 6.34 -5.93
N GLU A 157 -4.66 7.11 -5.36
CA GLU A 157 -5.11 8.38 -5.93
C GLU A 157 -4.00 9.43 -5.95
N PHE A 158 -3.10 9.42 -4.95
CA PHE A 158 -1.92 10.28 -4.95
C PHE A 158 -0.96 9.91 -6.10
N ASN A 159 -0.64 8.62 -6.27
CA ASN A 159 0.23 8.13 -7.35
C ASN A 159 -0.30 8.49 -8.74
N LYS A 160 -1.62 8.36 -8.95
CA LYS A 160 -2.29 8.69 -10.24
C LYS A 160 -2.08 10.14 -10.68
N LYS A 161 -1.88 11.08 -9.75
CA LYS A 161 -1.58 12.50 -10.08
C LYS A 161 -0.28 12.66 -10.86
N PHE A 162 0.58 11.64 -10.81
CA PHE A 162 1.89 11.62 -11.46
C PHE A 162 1.97 10.63 -12.62
N ALA A 163 0.89 9.94 -12.99
CA ALA A 163 0.87 8.95 -14.08
C ALA A 163 1.18 9.54 -15.47
N SER A 164 0.99 10.85 -15.65
CA SER A 164 1.18 11.56 -16.92
C SER A 164 2.49 12.35 -17.02
N LEU A 165 3.39 12.21 -16.03
CA LEU A 165 4.73 12.82 -16.02
C LEU A 165 5.77 11.98 -16.75
#